data_AF-A0A372MM17-F1
#
_entry.id   AF-A0A372MM17-F1
#
_cell.length_a   1.000
_cell.length_b   1.000
_cell.length_c   1.000
_cell.angle_alpha   90.00
_cell.angle_beta   90.00
_cell.angle_gamma   90.00
#
_symmetry.space_group_name_H-M   'P 1'
#
loop_
_entity.id
_entity.type
_entity.pdbx_description
1 polymer ?
#
loop_
_entity_poly.entity_id
_entity_poly.type
_entity_poly.pdbx_seq_one_letter_code
_entity_poly.pdbx_strand_id
1 'polypeptide(L)' 'MLQKFVTYQMRLAIVGDFTSLGSSSLRSFILESNKGKEIYFTEEEEKAMNWLVS' A
#
# COMPACT_ATOMS: atom_id res chain seq x y z
N MET A 1 13.39 14.48 -20.60
CA MET A 1 12.70 13.17 -20.74
C MET A 1 12.02 12.81 -19.42
N LEU A 2 10.91 13.49 -19.07
CA LEU A 2 10.14 13.24 -17.84
C LEU A 2 9.09 12.13 -18.00
N GLN A 3 8.86 11.68 -19.24
CA GLN A 3 7.79 10.75 -19.61
C GLN A 3 8.00 9.29 -19.14
N LYS A 4 9.20 8.91 -18.65
CA LYS A 4 9.48 7.54 -18.18
C LYS A 4 9.19 7.27 -16.70
N PHE A 5 8.99 8.32 -15.88
CA PHE A 5 8.68 8.15 -14.45
C PHE A 5 7.19 7.91 -14.18
N VAL A 6 6.32 8.35 -15.09
CA VAL A 6 4.89 8.04 -15.07
C VAL A 6 4.63 6.57 -15.47
N THR A 7 5.63 5.89 -16.03
CA THR A 7 5.48 4.56 -16.65
C THR A 7 5.25 3.42 -15.65
N TYR A 8 5.52 3.57 -14.36
CA TYR A 8 5.28 2.43 -13.48
C TYR A 8 3.83 2.28 -13.04
N GLN A 9 3.09 3.32 -12.61
CA GLN A 9 1.69 3.18 -12.12
C GLN A 9 1.42 1.84 -11.41
N MET A 10 2.42 1.34 -10.66
CA MET A 10 2.41 -0.04 -10.18
C MET A 10 1.75 0.00 -8.83
N ARG A 11 0.66 -0.74 -8.72
CA ARG A 11 0.01 -1.00 -7.45
C ARG A 11 0.94 -1.85 -6.60
N LEU A 12 1.17 -1.42 -5.36
CA LEU A 12 2.01 -2.12 -4.39
C LEU A 12 1.15 -2.57 -3.21
N ALA A 13 1.12 -3.86 -2.93
CA ALA A 13 0.52 -4.37 -1.70
C ALA A 13 1.61 -4.85 -0.75
N ILE A 14 1.52 -4.46 0.52
CA ILE A 14 2.47 -4.81 1.59
C ILE A 14 1.72 -5.65 2.63
N VAL A 15 2.16 -6.89 2.78
CA VAL A 15 1.57 -7.86 3.72
C VAL A 15 2.42 -7.96 4.98
N GLY A 16 1.82 -7.77 6.15
CA GLY A 16 2.52 -7.89 7.43
C GLY A 16 1.68 -7.46 8.63
N ASP A 17 2.23 -7.66 9.83
CA ASP A 17 1.62 -7.22 11.08
C ASP A 17 1.94 -5.75 11.36
N PHE A 18 0.89 -4.92 11.40
CA PHE A 18 0.97 -3.48 11.66
C PHE A 18 0.39 -3.09 13.03
N THR A 19 0.09 -4.07 13.89
CA THR A 19 -0.50 -3.82 15.21
C THR A 19 0.49 -3.20 16.20
N SER A 20 1.79 -3.51 16.10
CA SER A 20 2.84 -3.03 17.01
C SER A 20 3.58 -1.79 16.52
N LEU A 21 3.02 -1.02 15.59
CA LEU A 21 3.67 0.18 15.08
C LEU A 21 3.73 1.26 16.18
N GLY A 22 4.91 1.44 16.76
CA GLY A 22 5.16 2.42 17.83
C GLY A 22 5.08 3.89 17.40
N SER A 23 4.87 4.16 16.12
CA SER A 23 4.78 5.52 15.57
C SER A 23 3.35 5.86 15.12
N SER A 24 2.80 6.94 15.69
CA SER A 24 1.51 7.51 15.26
C SER A 24 1.54 8.00 13.82
N SER A 25 2.67 8.50 13.33
CA SER A 25 2.81 8.96 11.94
C SER A 25 2.73 7.80 10.95
N LEU A 26 3.30 6.65 11.29
CA LEU A 26 3.28 5.46 10.44
C LEU A 26 1.86 4.88 10.34
N ARG A 27 1.12 4.90 11.45
CA ARG A 27 -0.29 4.48 11.47
C ARG A 27 -1.16 5.40 10.60
N SER A 28 -0.95 6.72 10.68
CA SER A 28 -1.63 7.68 9.82
C SER A 28 -1.27 7.46 8.34
N PHE A 29 0.01 7.23 8.03
CA PHE A 29 0.46 6.94 6.68
C PHE A 29 -0.20 5.68 6.09
N ILE A 30 -0.31 4.60 6.86
CA ILE A 30 -1.00 3.36 6.43
C ILE A 30 -2.48 3.63 6.15
N LEU A 31 -3.15 4.36 7.05
CA LEU A 31 -4.57 4.68 6.89
C LEU A 31 -4.85 5.56 5.66
N GLU A 32 -3.97 6.51 5.36
CA GLU A 32 -4.07 7.34 4.15
C GLU A 32 -3.73 6.54 2.89
N SER A 33 -2.70 5.70 2.94
CA SER A 33 -2.29 4.84 1.83
C SER A 33 -3.40 3.88 1.43
N ASN A 34 -4.03 3.21 2.40
CA ASN A 34 -5.15 2.29 2.15
C ASN A 34 -6.39 2.94 1.54
N LYS A 35 -6.52 4.28 1.61
CA LYS A 35 -7.58 5.04 0.92
C LYS A 35 -7.18 5.41 -0.52
N GLY A 36 -5.88 5.40 -0.82
CA GLY A 36 -5.34 5.61 -2.15
C GLY A 36 -5.50 4.40 -3.05
N LYS A 37 -4.96 4.50 -4.27
CA LYS A 37 -4.96 3.42 -5.28
C LYS A 37 -3.57 2.89 -5.60
N GLU A 38 -2.55 3.42 -4.94
CA GLU A 38 -1.14 3.14 -5.27
C GLU A 38 -0.52 2.14 -4.31
N ILE A 39 -0.83 2.24 -3.00
CA ILE A 39 -0.25 1.39 -1.96
C ILE A 39 -1.36 0.84 -1.06
N TYR A 40 -1.32 -0.46 -0.78
CA TYR A 40 -2.27 -1.14 0.10
C TYR A 40 -1.55 -1.99 1.14
N PHE A 41 -1.85 -1.75 2.42
CA PHE A 41 -1.33 -2.47 3.57
C PHE A 41 -2.42 -3.39 4.13
N THR A 42 -2.09 -4.66 4.31
CA THR A 42 -3.02 -5.67 4.86
C THR A 42 -2.24 -6.75 5.62
N GLU A 43 -2.89 -7.39 6.58
CA GLU A 43 -2.32 -8.54 7.30
C GLU A 43 -2.51 -9.86 6.52
N GLU A 44 -3.38 -9.84 5.51
CA GLU A 44 -3.77 -11.01 4.73
C GLU A 44 -3.26 -10.95 3.30
N GLU A 45 -2.52 -11.97 2.87
CA GLU A 45 -2.00 -12.11 1.51
C GLU A 45 -3.11 -12.17 0.46
N GLU A 46 -4.21 -12.86 0.74
CA GLU A 46 -5.35 -12.96 -0.17
C GLU A 46 -5.97 -11.59 -0.48
N LYS A 47 -6.12 -10.73 0.54
CA LYS A 47 -6.62 -9.35 0.36
C LYS A 47 -5.66 -8.51 -0.48
N ALA A 48 -4.35 -8.67 -0.28
CA ALA A 48 -3.33 -7.99 -1.06
C ALA A 48 -3.42 -8.39 -2.54
N MET A 49 -3.51 -9.69 -2.81
CA MET A 49 -3.64 -10.20 -4.17
C MET A 49 -4.93 -9.73 -4.84
N ASN A 50 -6.07 -9.82 -4.15
CA ASN A 50 -7.35 -9.35 -4.67
C ASN A 50 -7.31 -7.86 -5.03
N TRP A 51 -6.68 -7.03 -4.20
CA TRP A 51 -6.53 -5.61 -4.48
C TRP A 51 -5.61 -5.33 -5.68
N LEU A 52 -4.52 -6.09 -5.82
CA LEU A 52 -3.59 -5.96 -6.95
C LEU A 52 -4.20 -6.35 -8.30
N VAL A 53 -5.16 -7.28 -8.31
CA VAL A 53 -5.83 -7.75 -9.54
C VAL A 53 -7.17 -7.06 -9.83
N SER A 54 -7.76 -6.37 -8.84
CA SER A 54 -9.00 -5.58 -9.00
C SER A 54 -8.92 -4.46 -10.01
#